data_AF-A0A8C3BVI0-F1
#
_entry.id   AF-A0A8C3BVI0-F1
#
_cell.length_a   1.000
_cell.length_b   1.000
_cell.length_c   1.000
_cell.angle_alpha   90.00
_cell.angle_beta   90.00
_cell.angle_gamma   90.00
#
_symmetry.space_group_name_H-M   'P 1'
#
loop_
_entity.id
_entity.type
_entity.pdbx_description
1 polymer ?
#
loop_
_entity_poly.entity_id
_entity_poly.type
_entity_poly.pdbx_seq_one_letter_code
_entity_poly.pdbx_strand_id
1 'polypeptide(L)'
;MTTAARPTFEPARGGRGKGEGDLSQLSKQYSSRDLPSHTKIKYRQTTQDAPEEVRNRDFRRELEERERVAAREKNRDRPTREHTTSSSVSKKPRLDQIPAANLDADDPLTDEDDEDEDLEDSDDDDTAALLAELEKIKKERAEEQARKEQEQKAEEERIRMENILSGNPLLNLTGPAQPQANFKVKRR
;
A
#
# COMPACT_ATOMS: atom_id res chain seq x y z
N MET A 1 9.21 -35.85 -37.61
CA MET A 1 8.31 -34.95 -36.85
C MET A 1 8.36 -33.57 -37.49
N THR A 2 7.23 -32.84 -37.58
CA THR A 2 7.17 -31.51 -38.22
C THR A 2 7.38 -30.39 -37.21
N THR A 3 8.08 -29.33 -37.60
CA THR A 3 8.45 -28.17 -36.76
C THR A 3 7.43 -27.03 -36.80
N ALA A 4 6.25 -27.28 -37.38
CA ALA A 4 5.24 -26.25 -37.57
C ALA A 4 4.55 -25.81 -36.27
N ALA A 5 4.39 -26.74 -35.32
CA ALA A 5 3.93 -26.42 -33.97
C ALA A 5 5.11 -25.87 -33.15
N ARG A 6 5.12 -24.55 -32.93
CA ARG A 6 6.14 -23.85 -32.14
C ARG A 6 5.50 -22.92 -31.12
N PRO A 7 6.07 -22.80 -29.91
CA PRO A 7 5.60 -21.83 -28.91
C PRO A 7 5.89 -20.39 -29.38
N THR A 8 5.09 -19.44 -28.90
CA THR A 8 5.32 -18.01 -29.08
C THR A 8 6.17 -17.49 -27.91
N PHE A 9 7.42 -17.14 -28.16
CA PHE A 9 8.31 -16.56 -27.14
C PHE A 9 8.15 -15.05 -27.00
N GLU A 10 7.75 -14.37 -28.08
CA GLU A 10 7.48 -12.93 -28.10
C GLU A 10 6.05 -12.67 -28.58
N PRO A 11 5.26 -11.83 -27.88
CA PRO A 11 3.91 -11.47 -28.32
C PRO A 11 3.94 -10.43 -29.44
N ALA A 12 2.86 -10.34 -30.21
CA ALA A 12 2.68 -9.27 -31.19
C ALA A 12 2.59 -7.89 -30.51
N ARG A 13 3.28 -6.90 -31.06
CA ARG A 13 3.24 -5.51 -30.58
C ARG A 13 2.15 -4.71 -31.29
N GLY A 14 1.42 -3.87 -30.55
CA GLY A 14 0.49 -2.88 -31.10
C GLY A 14 1.21 -1.69 -31.74
N GLY A 15 0.46 -0.80 -32.39
CA GLY A 15 0.94 0.44 -33.02
C GLY A 15 0.99 0.43 -34.56
N ARG A 16 0.52 -0.64 -35.20
CA ARG A 16 0.54 -0.82 -36.68
C ARG A 16 -0.82 -1.25 -37.27
N GLY A 17 -1.84 -1.42 -36.43
CA GLY A 17 -3.17 -1.89 -36.83
C GLY A 17 -4.17 -0.77 -37.13
N LYS A 18 -5.42 -1.18 -37.40
CA LYS A 18 -6.56 -0.27 -37.64
C LYS A 18 -6.78 0.63 -36.41
N GLY A 19 -6.74 1.94 -36.61
CA GLY A 19 -6.91 2.93 -35.54
C GLY A 19 -5.62 3.26 -34.78
N GLU A 20 -4.47 2.73 -35.22
CA GLU A 20 -3.17 3.00 -34.61
C GLU A 20 -2.25 3.75 -35.58
N GLY A 21 -1.57 4.80 -35.09
CA GLY A 21 -0.52 5.51 -35.83
C GLY A 21 -1.03 6.54 -36.85
N ASP A 22 -1.63 6.09 -37.96
CA ASP A 22 -2.01 6.96 -39.08
C ASP A 22 -3.52 7.05 -39.27
N LEU A 23 -4.10 8.15 -38.78
CA LEU A 23 -5.49 8.53 -39.01
C LEU A 23 -5.74 8.98 -40.47
N SER A 24 -4.73 9.05 -41.35
CA SER A 24 -4.90 9.48 -42.74
C SER A 24 -5.34 8.35 -43.68
N GLN A 25 -5.19 7.09 -43.28
CA GLN A 25 -5.68 5.92 -44.02
C GLN A 25 -6.97 5.38 -43.36
N LEU A 26 -7.97 6.25 -43.20
CA LEU A 26 -9.25 5.88 -42.61
C LEU A 26 -9.97 4.84 -43.48
N SER A 27 -9.92 3.58 -43.04
CA SER A 27 -10.72 2.50 -43.61
C SER A 27 -12.21 2.78 -43.39
N LYS A 28 -13.02 2.55 -44.43
CA LYS A 28 -14.50 2.61 -44.34
C LYS A 28 -15.11 1.38 -43.67
N GLN A 29 -14.30 0.40 -43.28
CA GLN A 29 -14.75 -0.82 -42.63
C GLN A 29 -15.03 -0.58 -41.14
N TYR A 30 -16.22 -0.95 -40.69
CA TYR A 30 -16.61 -0.93 -39.28
C TYR A 30 -17.25 -2.27 -38.90
N SER A 31 -17.06 -2.70 -37.65
CA SER A 31 -17.73 -3.88 -37.10
C SER A 31 -19.14 -3.54 -36.63
N SER A 32 -20.01 -4.55 -36.49
CA SER A 32 -21.32 -4.38 -35.83
C SER A 32 -21.20 -3.89 -34.38
N ARG A 33 -20.06 -4.15 -33.72
CA ARG A 33 -19.74 -3.68 -32.37
C ARG A 33 -19.27 -2.22 -32.30
N ASP A 34 -18.84 -1.66 -33.43
CA ASP A 34 -18.38 -0.26 -33.52
C ASP A 34 -19.55 0.71 -33.75
N LEU A 35 -20.78 0.21 -33.89
CA LEU A 35 -21.95 1.08 -34.04
C LEU A 35 -22.18 1.87 -32.74
N PRO A 36 -22.79 3.08 -32.84
CA PRO A 36 -23.05 3.92 -31.68
C PRO A 36 -23.85 3.18 -30.60
N SER A 37 -23.22 2.98 -29.44
CA SER A 37 -23.80 2.41 -28.24
C SER A 37 -23.24 3.11 -27.02
N HIS A 38 -24.04 3.28 -25.97
CA HIS A 38 -23.66 4.00 -24.74
C HIS A 38 -23.00 5.36 -24.99
N THR A 39 -23.61 6.18 -25.84
CA THR A 39 -23.11 7.52 -26.21
C THR A 39 -23.19 8.57 -25.09
N LYS A 40 -23.72 8.19 -23.91
CA LYS A 40 -23.86 9.06 -22.74
C LYS A 40 -23.18 8.43 -21.54
N ILE A 41 -22.13 9.07 -21.04
CA ILE A 41 -21.45 8.71 -19.80
C ILE A 41 -22.34 9.10 -18.61
N LYS A 42 -22.48 8.18 -17.65
CA LYS A 42 -23.18 8.46 -16.38
C LYS A 42 -22.18 9.04 -15.38
N TYR A 43 -22.59 10.10 -14.70
CA TYR A 43 -21.81 10.70 -13.61
C TYR A 43 -22.34 10.24 -12.26
N ARG A 44 -21.43 10.06 -11.30
CA ARG A 44 -21.79 9.81 -9.90
C ARG A 44 -22.59 11.00 -9.39
N GLN A 45 -23.79 10.71 -8.88
CA GLN A 45 -24.58 11.71 -8.16
C GLN A 45 -23.99 11.91 -6.77
N THR A 46 -24.42 12.96 -6.07
CA THR A 46 -24.00 13.28 -4.70
C THR A 46 -23.99 12.04 -3.80
N THR A 47 -25.11 11.32 -3.73
CA THR A 47 -25.27 10.10 -2.91
C THR A 47 -24.55 8.84 -3.42
N GLN A 48 -23.78 8.92 -4.49
CA GLN A 48 -23.10 7.79 -5.15
C GLN A 48 -21.57 7.93 -5.15
N ASP A 49 -21.03 8.56 -4.10
CA ASP A 49 -19.63 8.96 -3.99
C ASP A 49 -19.22 9.96 -5.07
N ALA A 50 -19.92 11.09 -5.11
CA ALA A 50 -19.43 12.25 -5.86
C ALA A 50 -18.04 12.66 -5.34
N PRO A 51 -17.12 13.11 -6.22
CA PRO A 51 -15.75 13.41 -5.84
C PRO A 51 -15.65 14.51 -4.77
N GLU A 52 -16.60 15.45 -4.74
CA GLU A 52 -16.67 16.51 -3.74
C GLU A 52 -16.94 15.97 -2.32
N GLU A 53 -17.79 14.95 -2.20
CA GLU A 53 -18.08 14.33 -0.89
C GLU A 53 -16.91 13.47 -0.43
N VAL A 54 -16.34 12.69 -1.34
CA VAL A 54 -15.16 11.84 -1.09
C VAL A 54 -13.97 12.66 -0.63
N ARG A 55 -13.76 13.84 -1.21
CA ARG A 55 -12.63 14.73 -0.86
C ARG A 55 -12.67 15.22 0.59
N ASN A 56 -13.86 15.41 1.15
CA ASN A 56 -14.06 15.95 2.49
C ASN A 56 -14.24 14.86 3.55
N ARG A 57 -14.23 13.58 3.15
CA ARG A 57 -14.52 12.46 4.04
C ARG A 57 -13.24 11.95 4.73
N ASP A 58 -13.32 11.76 6.03
CA ASP A 58 -12.26 11.07 6.79
C ASP A 58 -12.52 9.57 6.80
N PHE A 59 -11.85 8.86 5.88
CA PHE A 59 -11.97 7.42 5.73
C PHE A 59 -11.38 6.63 6.89
N ARG A 60 -10.38 7.17 7.61
CA ARG A 60 -9.74 6.42 8.71
C ARG A 60 -10.72 6.19 9.84
N ARG A 61 -11.40 7.26 10.25
CA ARG A 61 -12.41 7.22 11.31
C ARG A 61 -13.62 6.36 10.93
N GLU A 62 -14.15 6.51 9.72
CA GLU A 62 -15.31 5.74 9.27
C GLU A 62 -14.99 4.24 9.16
N LEU A 63 -13.80 3.90 8.67
CA LEU A 63 -13.35 2.52 8.58
C LEU A 63 -13.25 1.89 9.97
N GLU A 64 -12.59 2.55 10.92
CA GLU A 64 -12.46 2.03 12.29
C GLU A 64 -13.82 1.85 12.97
N GLU A 65 -14.75 2.79 12.79
CA GLU A 65 -16.11 2.66 13.32
C GLU A 65 -16.84 1.46 12.69
N ARG A 66 -16.74 1.29 11.37
CA ARG A 66 -17.38 0.18 10.67
C ARG A 66 -16.77 -1.17 11.05
N GLU A 67 -15.45 -1.22 11.26
CA GLU A 67 -14.75 -2.39 11.78
C GLU A 67 -15.17 -2.71 13.21
N ARG A 68 -15.28 -1.72 14.08
CA ARG A 68 -15.77 -1.90 15.46
C ARG A 68 -17.18 -2.49 15.47
N VAL A 69 -18.07 -1.99 14.61
CA VAL A 69 -19.43 -2.52 14.47
C VAL A 69 -19.42 -3.95 13.92
N ALA A 70 -18.63 -4.22 12.87
CA ALA A 70 -18.50 -5.56 12.30
C ALA A 70 -17.90 -6.57 13.30
N ALA A 71 -16.91 -6.16 14.08
CA ALA A 71 -16.32 -6.98 15.14
C ALA A 71 -17.32 -7.27 16.26
N ARG A 72 -18.14 -6.28 16.65
CA ARG A 72 -19.22 -6.48 17.63
C ARG A 72 -20.30 -7.43 17.10
N GLU A 73 -20.67 -7.31 15.84
CA GLU A 73 -21.66 -8.19 15.20
C GLU A 73 -21.13 -9.63 15.11
N LYS A 74 -19.88 -9.81 14.66
CA LYS A 74 -19.18 -11.10 14.66
C LYS A 74 -19.07 -11.72 16.06
N ASN A 75 -18.81 -10.93 17.10
CA ASN A 75 -18.76 -11.42 18.49
C ASN A 75 -20.15 -11.76 19.04
N ARG A 76 -21.20 -11.06 18.61
CA ARG A 76 -22.60 -11.37 18.99
C ARG A 76 -23.11 -12.65 18.33
N ASP A 77 -22.66 -12.91 17.10
CA ASP A 77 -23.05 -14.08 16.31
C ASP A 77 -22.14 -15.29 16.51
N ARG A 78 -21.11 -15.17 17.38
CA ARG A 78 -20.34 -16.30 17.89
C ARG A 78 -21.09 -16.88 19.08
N PRO A 79 -21.90 -17.96 18.93
CA PRO A 79 -22.43 -18.65 20.10
C PRO A 79 -21.24 -19.06 20.95
N THR A 80 -21.35 -18.86 22.25
CA THR A 80 -20.50 -19.44 23.28
C THR A 80 -20.33 -20.92 22.96
N ARG A 81 -19.25 -21.26 22.26
CA ARG A 81 -18.82 -22.63 22.08
C ARG A 81 -18.32 -23.04 23.45
N GLU A 82 -19.22 -23.64 24.22
CA GLU A 82 -18.89 -24.24 25.49
C GLU A 82 -17.59 -25.04 25.36
N HIS A 83 -16.77 -24.89 26.39
CA HIS A 83 -15.71 -25.83 26.71
C HIS A 83 -16.27 -27.25 26.69
N THR A 84 -16.10 -27.95 25.57
CA THR A 84 -16.15 -29.41 25.53
C THR A 84 -14.79 -29.90 25.10
N THR A 85 -14.02 -30.31 26.09
CA THR A 85 -12.85 -31.17 25.95
C THR A 85 -13.30 -32.47 25.28
N SER A 86 -13.06 -32.66 23.99
CA SER A 86 -12.99 -34.00 23.38
C SER A 86 -12.50 -33.97 21.93
N SER A 87 -11.27 -34.44 21.75
CA SER A 87 -10.86 -35.45 20.75
C SER A 87 -11.06 -35.22 19.24
N SER A 88 -9.95 -35.46 18.53
CA SER A 88 -9.82 -36.17 17.24
C SER A 88 -9.60 -35.35 15.95
N VAL A 89 -8.32 -35.14 15.66
CA VAL A 89 -7.62 -35.30 14.37
C VAL A 89 -8.51 -35.54 13.13
N SER A 90 -8.57 -34.56 12.21
CA SER A 90 -8.67 -34.79 10.75
C SER A 90 -8.42 -33.52 9.91
N LYS A 91 -7.16 -33.36 9.48
CA LYS A 91 -6.71 -32.91 8.14
C LYS A 91 -7.12 -31.51 7.61
N LYS A 92 -6.19 -30.55 7.81
CA LYS A 92 -5.74 -29.44 6.91
C LYS A 92 -6.78 -28.46 6.32
N PRO A 93 -6.70 -27.14 6.63
CA PRO A 93 -7.00 -26.09 5.68
C PRO A 93 -5.74 -25.72 4.87
N ARG A 94 -5.92 -25.60 3.55
CA ARG A 94 -4.88 -25.24 2.58
C ARG A 94 -4.52 -23.76 2.71
N LEU A 95 -3.21 -23.54 2.69
CA LEU A 95 -2.48 -22.31 2.43
C LEU A 95 -3.09 -21.51 1.27
N ASP A 96 -3.72 -20.37 1.58
CA ASP A 96 -3.99 -19.27 0.65
C ASP A 96 -3.92 -17.94 1.42
N GLN A 97 -2.83 -17.78 2.18
CA GLN A 97 -2.42 -16.48 2.71
C GLN A 97 -1.26 -16.03 1.84
N ILE A 98 -1.56 -15.12 0.91
CA ILE A 98 -0.60 -14.41 0.07
C ILE A 98 0.46 -13.84 1.02
N PRO A 99 1.76 -14.16 0.86
CA PRO A 99 2.77 -13.63 1.75
C PRO A 99 2.84 -12.12 1.52
N ALA A 100 2.51 -11.37 2.56
CA ALA A 100 2.77 -9.97 2.75
C ALA A 100 4.28 -9.69 2.83
N ALA A 101 5.06 -10.22 1.87
CA ALA A 101 6.52 -10.19 1.85
C ALA A 101 7.10 -8.81 1.49
N ASN A 102 6.35 -7.72 1.71
CA ASN A 102 6.84 -6.34 1.70
C ASN A 102 6.15 -5.48 2.78
N LEU A 103 5.48 -6.07 3.77
CA LEU A 103 5.14 -5.35 4.99
C LEU A 103 6.38 -5.40 5.88
N ASP A 104 7.10 -4.28 5.84
CA ASP A 104 8.05 -3.76 6.82
C ASP A 104 8.26 -4.66 8.05
N ALA A 105 9.28 -5.52 7.95
CA ALA A 105 9.57 -6.56 8.94
C ALA A 105 10.56 -6.10 10.02
N ASP A 106 10.86 -4.81 10.09
CA ASP A 106 11.78 -4.21 11.07
C ASP A 106 11.08 -3.14 11.94
N ASP A 107 9.74 -3.07 11.96
CA ASP A 107 9.04 -2.35 13.02
C ASP A 107 9.21 -3.16 14.32
N PRO A 108 9.99 -2.67 15.31
CA PRO A 108 10.12 -3.37 16.56
C PRO A 108 8.73 -3.43 17.17
N LEU A 109 8.22 -4.64 17.39
CA LEU A 109 7.19 -4.88 18.39
C LEU A 109 7.76 -4.33 19.71
N THR A 110 7.44 -3.08 20.01
CA THR A 110 7.42 -2.58 21.37
C THR A 110 6.38 -3.45 22.06
N ASP A 111 6.85 -4.49 22.74
CA ASP A 111 6.11 -5.21 23.77
C ASP A 111 5.72 -4.17 24.84
N GLU A 112 4.67 -3.40 24.57
CA GLU A 112 3.89 -2.70 25.58
C GLU A 112 2.91 -3.72 26.18
N ASP A 113 3.46 -4.67 26.93
CA ASP A 113 2.76 -5.48 27.93
C ASP A 113 3.72 -5.69 29.11
N ASP A 114 4.29 -4.58 29.63
CA ASP A 114 4.63 -4.50 31.05
C ASP A 114 3.31 -4.19 31.78
N GLU A 115 2.44 -5.21 31.91
CA GLU A 115 1.35 -5.19 32.88
C GLU A 115 2.00 -5.18 34.27
N ASP A 116 2.10 -4.00 34.87
CA ASP A 116 2.39 -3.78 36.28
C ASP A 116 1.37 -4.55 37.13
N GLU A 117 1.65 -5.82 37.43
CA GLU A 117 1.03 -6.53 38.54
C GLU A 117 1.56 -5.90 39.83
N ASP A 118 0.70 -5.10 40.48
CA ASP A 118 0.84 -4.61 41.84
C ASP A 118 1.14 -5.77 42.82
N LEU A 119 2.42 -6.13 42.95
CA LEU A 119 2.93 -7.10 43.92
C LEU A 119 3.32 -6.34 45.20
N GLU A 120 2.62 -6.70 46.28
CA GLU A 120 2.79 -6.20 47.64
C GLU A 120 4.26 -6.09 48.10
N ASP A 121 4.62 -4.85 48.44
CA ASP A 121 5.56 -4.38 49.48
C ASP A 121 6.37 -5.47 50.22
N SER A 122 7.58 -5.74 49.72
CA SER A 122 8.65 -6.36 50.50
C SER A 122 9.83 -5.37 50.57
N ASP A 123 9.86 -4.65 51.69
CA ASP A 123 10.78 -3.58 52.11
C ASP A 123 12.23 -4.08 52.26
N ASP A 124 12.85 -4.55 51.17
CA ASP A 124 14.25 -4.98 51.12
C ASP A 124 15.04 -3.98 50.25
N ASP A 125 15.78 -3.09 50.92
CA ASP A 125 16.49 -1.90 50.36
C ASP A 125 17.37 -2.21 49.13
N ASP A 126 17.86 -3.44 49.00
CA ASP A 126 18.72 -3.88 47.89
C ASP A 126 17.95 -4.08 46.57
N THR A 127 16.62 -4.29 46.61
CA THR A 127 15.80 -4.52 45.42
C THR A 127 15.41 -3.22 44.71
N ALA A 128 15.12 -2.17 45.49
CA ALA A 128 14.75 -0.85 44.97
C ALA A 128 15.91 -0.18 44.22
N ALA A 129 17.15 -0.38 44.69
CA ALA A 129 18.34 0.12 44.01
C ALA A 129 18.55 -0.52 42.63
N LEU A 130 18.25 -1.82 42.51
CA LEU A 130 18.41 -2.58 41.27
C LEU A 130 17.38 -2.15 40.19
N LEU A 131 16.13 -1.91 40.58
CA LEU A 131 15.08 -1.48 39.65
C LEU A 131 15.37 -0.07 39.09
N ALA A 132 15.83 0.86 39.93
CA ALA A 132 16.19 2.21 39.49
C ALA A 132 17.37 2.22 38.49
N GLU A 133 18.33 1.30 38.64
CA GLU A 133 19.44 1.16 37.67
C GLU A 133 18.96 0.57 36.34
N LEU A 134 18.03 -0.39 36.36
CA LEU A 134 17.43 -0.95 35.15
C LEU A 134 16.59 0.08 34.38
N GLU A 135 15.80 0.90 35.07
CA GLU A 135 15.04 1.99 34.44
C GLU A 135 15.96 3.01 33.76
N LYS A 136 17.09 3.32 34.39
CA LYS A 136 18.09 4.23 33.81
C LYS A 136 18.71 3.64 32.53
N ILE A 137 19.02 2.34 32.52
CA ILE A 137 19.55 1.64 31.34
C ILE A 137 18.50 1.53 30.23
N LYS A 138 17.23 1.23 30.56
CA LYS A 138 16.13 1.20 29.59
C LYS A 138 15.93 2.58 28.94
N LYS A 139 15.96 3.65 29.73
CA LYS A 139 15.79 5.03 29.24
C LYS A 139 16.94 5.48 28.35
N GLU A 140 18.20 5.17 28.72
CA GLU A 140 19.37 5.50 27.91
C GLU A 140 19.35 4.77 26.55
N ARG A 141 18.96 3.50 26.53
CA ARG A 141 18.79 2.74 25.28
C ARG A 141 17.66 3.26 24.40
N ALA A 142 16.53 3.63 24.99
CA ALA A 142 15.40 4.16 24.24
C ALA A 142 15.75 5.49 23.56
N GLU A 143 16.51 6.36 24.26
CA GLU A 143 16.97 7.63 23.70
C GLU A 143 17.99 7.43 22.56
N GLU A 144 18.92 6.47 22.70
CA GLU A 144 19.88 6.12 21.65
C GLU A 144 19.18 5.53 20.41
N GLN A 145 18.19 4.65 20.61
CA GLN A 145 17.39 4.08 19.53
C GLN A 145 16.56 5.14 18.81
N ALA A 146 15.86 6.01 19.55
CA ALA A 146 15.08 7.11 18.96
C ALA A 146 15.96 8.07 18.16
N ARG A 147 17.18 8.34 18.63
CA ARG A 147 18.15 9.17 17.90
C ARG A 147 18.59 8.52 16.59
N LYS A 148 18.86 7.21 16.61
CA LYS A 148 19.26 6.45 15.42
C LYS A 148 18.12 6.34 14.40
N GLU A 149 16.89 6.16 14.86
CA GLU A 149 15.70 6.10 14.00
C GLU A 149 15.43 7.45 13.32
N GLN A 150 15.61 8.56 14.04
CA GLN A 150 15.51 9.91 13.45
C GLN A 150 16.56 10.14 12.36
N GLU A 151 17.79 9.65 12.56
CA GLU A 151 18.85 9.74 11.56
C GLU A 151 18.54 8.91 10.31
N GLN A 152 18.08 7.67 10.48
CA GLN A 152 17.67 6.80 9.37
C GLN A 152 16.49 7.39 8.58
N LYS A 153 15.47 7.90 9.28
CA LYS A 153 14.33 8.55 8.64
C LYS A 153 14.73 9.77 7.83
N ALA A 154 15.69 10.57 8.34
CA ALA A 154 16.22 11.71 7.61
C ALA A 154 17.00 11.29 6.35
N GLU A 155 17.78 10.20 6.42
CA GLU A 155 18.47 9.63 5.26
C GLU A 155 17.50 9.08 4.21
N GLU A 156 16.46 8.36 4.63
CA GLU A 156 15.41 7.85 3.74
C GLU A 156 14.62 8.97 3.06
N GLU A 157 14.27 10.03 3.80
CA GLU A 157 13.64 11.22 3.22
C GLU A 157 14.56 11.90 2.21
N ARG A 158 15.88 11.93 2.47
CA ARG A 158 16.87 12.48 1.53
C ARG A 158 16.96 11.67 0.25
N ILE A 159 17.03 10.34 0.36
CA ILE A 159 17.03 9.41 -0.78
C ILE A 159 15.72 9.52 -1.56
N ARG A 160 14.59 9.63 -0.86
CA ARG A 160 13.27 9.83 -1.48
C ARG A 160 13.20 11.14 -2.26
N MET A 161 13.70 12.23 -1.70
CA MET A 161 13.78 13.52 -2.39
C MET A 161 14.71 13.45 -3.60
N GLU A 162 15.86 12.79 -3.50
CA GLU A 162 16.79 12.59 -4.63
C GLU A 162 16.17 11.76 -5.75
N ASN A 163 15.43 10.70 -5.42
CA ASN A 163 14.71 9.86 -6.38
C ASN A 163 13.56 10.61 -7.06
N ILE A 164 12.83 11.48 -6.33
CA ILE A 164 11.79 12.34 -6.92
C ILE A 164 12.42 13.38 -7.86
N LEU A 165 13.55 13.95 -7.47
CA LEU A 165 14.24 14.98 -8.24
C LEU A 165 14.91 14.41 -9.50
N SER A 166 15.50 13.21 -9.41
CA SER A 166 16.18 12.53 -10.52
C SER A 166 15.24 11.73 -11.43
N GLY A 167 14.13 11.22 -10.89
CA GLY A 167 13.16 10.40 -11.61
C GLY A 167 12.22 11.16 -12.55
N ASN A 168 12.19 12.50 -12.47
CA ASN A 168 11.37 13.33 -13.34
C ASN A 168 12.19 13.90 -14.52
N PRO A 169 12.09 13.32 -15.73
CA PRO A 169 12.84 13.82 -16.88
C PRO A 169 12.47 15.26 -17.27
N LEU A 170 11.27 15.76 -16.92
CA LEU A 170 10.86 17.14 -17.23
C LEU A 170 11.60 18.21 -16.39
N LEU A 171 12.08 17.84 -15.20
CA LEU A 171 12.90 18.73 -14.36
C LEU A 171 14.37 18.75 -14.79
N ASN A 172 14.87 17.68 -15.43
CA ASN A 172 16.24 17.60 -15.92
C ASN A 172 16.44 18.33 -17.26
N LEU A 173 15.37 18.68 -17.99
CA LEU A 173 15.44 19.46 -19.23
C LEU A 173 15.60 20.98 -19.01
N THR A 174 15.42 21.48 -17.79
CA THR A 174 15.49 22.93 -17.48
C THR A 174 16.85 23.38 -16.95
N GLY A 175 17.83 22.46 -16.81
CA GLY A 175 19.23 22.79 -16.54
C GLY A 175 19.91 23.50 -17.73
N PRO A 176 20.98 24.29 -17.51
CA PRO A 176 21.53 25.29 -18.43
C PRO A 176 22.30 24.71 -19.63
N ALA A 177 21.89 23.56 -20.16
CA ALA A 177 22.62 22.86 -21.21
C ALA A 177 21.69 22.11 -22.19
N GLN A 178 20.79 22.82 -22.89
CA GLN A 178 20.43 22.52 -24.30
C GLN A 178 19.57 23.66 -24.92
N PRO A 179 19.67 23.90 -26.25
CA PRO A 179 19.05 25.04 -26.91
C PRO A 179 17.53 24.87 -27.06
N GLN A 180 16.80 25.93 -26.74
CA GLN A 180 15.34 26.04 -26.86
C GLN A 180 14.87 25.66 -28.28
N ALA A 181 14.18 24.52 -28.40
CA ALA A 181 13.56 24.09 -29.66
C ALA A 181 12.37 25.01 -29.98
N ASN A 182 12.58 25.96 -30.90
CA ASN A 182 11.55 26.89 -31.36
C ASN A 182 10.46 26.18 -32.19
N PHE A 183 9.28 25.95 -31.61
CA PHE A 183 8.09 25.40 -32.27
C PHE A 183 7.35 26.42 -33.15
N LYS A 184 8.01 27.03 -34.15
CA LYS A 184 7.32 27.86 -35.15
C LYS A 184 7.01 27.04 -36.41
N VAL A 185 5.75 26.65 -36.56
CA VAL A 185 5.20 26.03 -37.77
C VAL A 185 5.01 27.11 -38.85
N LYS A 186 5.81 27.07 -39.93
CA LYS A 186 5.58 27.88 -41.13
C LYS A 186 4.46 27.24 -41.95
N ARG A 187 3.31 27.91 -42.05
CA ARG A 187 2.24 27.56 -42.99
C ARG A 187 2.75 27.71 -44.42
N ARG A 188 2.51 26.68 -45.24
CA ARG A 188 2.70 26.69 -46.69
C ARG A 188 1.34 26.78 -47.36
#